data_AF-A0A0P0URP6-F1
#
_entry.id   AF-A0A0P0URP6-F1
#
_cell.length_a   1.000
_cell.length_b   1.000
_cell.length_c   1.000
_cell.angle_alpha   90.00
_cell.angle_beta   90.00
_cell.angle_gamma   90.00
#
_symmetry.space_group_name_H-M   'P 1'
#
loop_
_entity.id
_entity.type
_entity.pdbx_description
1 polymer ?
#
loop_
_entity_poly.entity_id
_entity_poly.type
_entity_poly.pdbx_seq_one_letter_code
_entity_poly.pdbx_strand_id
1 'polypeptide(L)'
;MFWQEDIKEEHFTLPSSIQDAVFSIRSKILPMDHAYLLSQALLKHLPWLAEVNAGIFDISVADGNGWEQDESGLYYPSKRSRLNIRVPQEKLKETQALSGTTLDLGEYSIKLIKALDSKLMSDMQIVFAKRVACDKGVSEEAFLQTSFNQLQALGIQPKKMMAGLERNIETPNGTIHTRSLMVASLRKAESVTLQEQGIGEHRLLGCGLFLPQKGIESVNAV
;
A
#
# COMPACT_ATOMS: atom_id res chain seq x y z
N MET A 1 -34.25 -35.86 0.74
CA MET A 1 -33.11 -35.45 -0.11
C MET A 1 -32.85 -33.99 0.22
N PHE A 2 -31.76 -33.70 0.93
CA PHE A 2 -31.41 -32.35 1.38
C PHE A 2 -30.60 -31.68 0.26
N TRP A 3 -31.24 -30.82 -0.51
CA TRP A 3 -30.56 -29.95 -1.48
C TRP A 3 -30.43 -28.58 -0.84
N GLN A 4 -29.20 -28.13 -0.64
CA GLN A 4 -28.90 -26.74 -0.29
C GLN A 4 -28.34 -26.12 -1.56
N GLU A 5 -29.12 -25.24 -2.19
CA GLU A 5 -28.68 -24.47 -3.36
C GLU A 5 -27.52 -23.55 -2.94
N ASP A 6 -26.52 -23.42 -3.81
CA ASP A 6 -25.42 -22.48 -3.64
C ASP A 6 -25.99 -21.09 -3.34
N ILE A 7 -25.57 -20.51 -2.22
CA ILE A 7 -25.97 -19.16 -1.79
C ILE A 7 -25.64 -18.21 -2.94
N LYS A 8 -26.68 -17.64 -3.56
CA LYS A 8 -26.56 -16.59 -4.58
C LYS A 8 -25.54 -15.57 -4.09
N GLU A 9 -24.49 -15.32 -4.89
CA GLU A 9 -23.46 -14.34 -4.58
C GLU A 9 -24.13 -13.05 -4.06
N GLU A 10 -23.93 -12.75 -2.78
CA GLU A 10 -24.42 -11.52 -2.20
C GLU A 10 -23.87 -10.35 -3.03
N HIS A 11 -24.74 -9.40 -3.39
CA HIS A 11 -24.33 -8.16 -4.03
C HIS A 11 -23.42 -7.37 -3.07
N PHE A 12 -22.12 -7.58 -3.17
CA PHE A 12 -21.12 -6.87 -2.38
C PHE A 12 -20.89 -5.49 -2.99
N THR A 13 -21.26 -4.44 -2.27
CA THR A 13 -21.00 -3.05 -2.66
C THR A 13 -19.76 -2.54 -1.96
N LEU A 14 -18.84 -1.96 -2.73
CA LEU A 14 -17.61 -1.40 -2.17
C LEU A 14 -17.93 -0.19 -1.28
N PRO A 15 -17.45 -0.17 -0.01
CA PRO A 15 -17.51 1.01 0.82
C PRO A 15 -16.71 2.17 0.21
N SER A 16 -17.19 3.39 0.44
CA SER A 16 -16.50 4.62 0.05
C SER A 16 -15.75 5.29 1.20
N SER A 17 -15.77 4.68 2.39
CA SER A 17 -15.22 5.17 3.67
C SER A 17 -13.75 5.54 3.58
N ILE A 18 -12.95 4.70 2.92
CA ILE A 18 -11.52 4.94 2.70
C ILE A 18 -11.26 4.94 1.20
N GLN A 19 -10.47 5.90 0.73
CA GLN A 19 -10.12 6.04 -0.68
C GLN A 19 -8.65 6.40 -0.84
N ASP A 20 -8.09 6.04 -1.99
CA ASP A 20 -6.77 6.50 -2.39
C ASP A 20 -6.90 7.81 -3.17
N ALA A 21 -6.37 8.89 -2.62
CA ALA A 21 -6.13 10.15 -3.34
C ALA A 21 -4.93 9.94 -4.28
N VAL A 22 -5.16 10.09 -5.59
CA VAL A 22 -4.14 9.79 -6.61
C VAL A 22 -3.66 11.07 -7.28
N PHE A 23 -2.34 11.26 -7.37
CA PHE A 23 -1.73 12.39 -8.05
C PHE A 23 -0.88 11.94 -9.22
N SER A 24 -1.02 12.64 -10.34
CA SER A 24 0.06 12.66 -11.33
C SER A 24 1.19 13.54 -10.82
N ILE A 25 2.41 13.03 -10.91
CA ILE A 25 3.59 13.70 -10.35
C ILE A 25 4.61 14.02 -11.44
N ARG A 26 5.50 14.95 -11.13
CA ARG A 26 6.76 15.17 -11.85
C ARG A 26 7.87 15.34 -10.83
N SER A 27 8.88 14.48 -10.93
CA SER A 27 10.16 14.65 -10.26
C SER A 27 11.26 14.34 -11.27
N LYS A 28 12.41 14.98 -11.11
CA LYS A 28 13.59 14.68 -11.95
C LYS A 28 14.21 13.36 -11.53
N ILE A 29 14.36 13.16 -10.22
CA ILE A 29 15.07 12.03 -9.63
C ILE A 29 14.59 11.89 -8.18
N LEU A 30 14.56 10.66 -7.67
CA LEU A 30 14.24 10.36 -6.28
C LEU A 30 15.19 9.26 -5.77
N PRO A 31 15.54 9.27 -4.48
CA PRO A 31 16.20 8.13 -3.86
C PRO A 31 15.25 6.94 -3.84
N MET A 32 15.80 5.74 -3.98
CA MET A 32 15.03 4.50 -3.90
C MET A 32 14.32 4.40 -2.54
N ASP A 33 15.01 4.79 -1.47
CA ASP A 33 14.45 4.87 -0.12
C ASP A 33 13.99 6.29 0.23
N HIS A 34 13.02 6.81 -0.52
CA HIS A 34 12.44 8.15 -0.29
C HIS A 34 11.25 8.15 0.68
N ALA A 35 10.90 7.02 1.28
CA ALA A 35 9.67 6.88 2.06
C ALA A 35 9.62 7.85 3.24
N TYR A 36 10.72 7.97 4.00
CA TYR A 36 10.81 8.92 5.11
C TYR A 36 10.69 10.37 4.64
N LEU A 37 11.46 10.77 3.63
CA LEU A 37 11.46 12.13 3.10
C LEU A 37 10.07 12.54 2.58
N LEU A 38 9.43 11.64 1.83
CA LEU A 38 8.08 11.84 1.30
C LEU A 38 7.05 12.02 2.44
N SER A 39 7.14 11.20 3.48
CA SER A 39 6.28 11.29 4.66
C SER A 39 6.41 12.63 5.36
N GLN A 40 7.65 13.08 5.62
CA GLN A 40 7.91 14.37 6.26
C GLN A 40 7.41 15.54 5.39
N ALA A 41 7.64 15.49 4.08
CA ALA A 41 7.16 16.52 3.16
C ALA A 41 5.63 16.61 3.16
N LEU A 42 4.94 15.47 3.16
CA LEU A 42 3.47 15.44 3.21
C LEU A 42 2.92 15.91 4.55
N LEU A 43 3.54 15.53 5.67
CA LEU A 43 3.12 15.97 7.01
C LEU A 43 3.24 17.48 7.21
N LYS A 44 4.17 18.16 6.53
CA LYS A 44 4.23 19.63 6.53
C LYS A 44 2.99 20.28 5.91
N HIS A 45 2.38 19.62 4.92
CA HIS A 45 1.20 20.14 4.22
C HIS A 45 -0.12 19.61 4.80
N LEU A 46 -0.12 18.38 5.30
CA LEU A 46 -1.27 17.69 5.87
C LEU A 46 -0.90 17.06 7.23
N PRO A 47 -0.73 17.87 8.30
CA PRO A 47 -0.32 17.36 9.61
C PRO A 47 -1.27 16.29 10.17
N TRP A 48 -2.56 16.42 9.86
CA TRP A 48 -3.60 15.47 10.30
C TRP A 48 -3.40 14.04 9.77
N LEU A 49 -2.52 13.80 8.79
CA LEU A 49 -2.20 12.44 8.35
C LEU A 49 -1.69 11.56 9.51
N ALA A 50 -1.05 12.15 10.52
CA ALA A 50 -0.58 11.44 11.72
C ALA A 50 -1.70 11.14 12.74
N GLU A 51 -2.86 11.79 12.61
CA GLU A 51 -3.97 11.69 13.56
C GLU A 51 -5.02 10.65 13.12
N VAL A 52 -4.92 10.18 11.87
CA VAL A 52 -5.87 9.24 11.26
C VAL A 52 -5.12 8.03 10.70
N ASN A 53 -5.85 6.97 10.33
CA ASN A 53 -5.26 5.75 9.77
C ASN A 53 -4.83 5.89 8.29
N ALA A 54 -4.17 7.00 7.94
CA ALA A 54 -3.73 7.29 6.59
C ALA A 54 -2.53 6.42 6.19
N GLY A 55 -2.37 6.23 4.87
CA GLY A 55 -1.27 5.48 4.29
C GLY A 55 -0.62 6.24 3.14
N ILE A 56 0.71 6.32 3.12
CA ILE A 56 1.44 6.96 2.02
C ILE A 56 2.11 5.84 1.21
N PHE A 57 1.70 5.69 -0.04
CA PHE A 57 2.30 4.69 -0.91
C PHE A 57 3.64 5.17 -1.46
N ASP A 58 4.57 4.23 -1.52
CA ASP A 58 5.82 4.36 -2.25
C ASP A 58 5.57 4.81 -3.69
N ILE A 59 6.38 5.74 -4.19
CA ILE A 59 6.40 6.03 -5.61
C ILE A 59 7.42 5.05 -6.19
N SER A 60 6.96 3.91 -6.69
CA SER A 60 7.86 2.95 -7.32
C SER A 60 7.50 2.70 -8.78
N VAL A 61 8.53 2.38 -9.57
CA VAL A 61 8.32 1.67 -10.83
C VAL A 61 7.94 0.23 -10.44
N ALA A 62 7.05 -0.43 -11.19
CA ALA A 62 6.75 -1.83 -10.91
C ALA A 62 8.05 -2.65 -11.02
N ASP A 63 8.44 -3.29 -9.91
CA ASP A 63 9.55 -4.24 -9.84
C ASP A 63 9.21 -5.40 -10.79
N GLY A 64 9.74 -5.41 -12.01
CA GLY A 64 9.38 -6.45 -12.99
C GLY A 64 9.65 -6.17 -14.47
N ASN A 65 10.15 -5.00 -14.86
CA ASN A 65 10.46 -4.69 -16.27
C ASN A 65 11.95 -4.64 -16.60
N GLY A 66 12.80 -5.39 -15.88
CA GLY A 66 14.24 -5.44 -16.16
C GLY A 66 14.98 -4.13 -15.88
N TRP A 67 14.43 -3.26 -15.02
CA TRP A 67 15.17 -2.11 -14.51
C TRP A 67 16.17 -2.62 -13.48
N GLU A 68 17.43 -2.71 -13.89
CA GLU A 68 18.53 -2.88 -12.95
C GLU A 68 18.50 -1.72 -11.94
N GLN A 69 18.63 -2.09 -10.67
CA GLN A 69 18.86 -1.10 -9.63
C GLN A 69 20.20 -0.44 -9.95
N ASP A 70 20.17 0.84 -10.27
CA ASP A 70 21.40 1.61 -10.36
C ASP A 70 22.10 1.54 -9.00
N GLU A 71 23.39 1.20 -9.00
CA GLU A 71 24.23 1.14 -7.79
C GLU A 71 24.20 2.46 -7.01
N SER A 72 23.81 3.56 -7.67
CA SER A 72 23.63 4.88 -7.06
C SER A 72 22.47 4.99 -6.06
N GLY A 73 21.54 4.04 -6.03
CA GLY A 73 20.37 4.08 -5.13
C GLY A 73 19.34 5.15 -5.51
N LEU A 74 19.37 5.65 -6.75
CA LEU A 74 18.46 6.65 -7.29
C LEU A 74 17.59 6.07 -8.40
N TYR A 75 16.41 6.64 -8.63
CA TYR A 75 15.59 6.31 -9.79
C TYR A 75 14.90 7.55 -10.38
N TYR A 76 14.53 7.43 -11.66
CA TYR A 76 13.92 8.51 -12.45
C TYR A 76 12.43 8.21 -12.67
N PRO A 77 11.51 8.89 -11.96
CA PRO A 77 10.09 8.64 -12.10
C PRO A 77 9.60 8.91 -13.53
N SER A 78 8.91 7.93 -14.12
CA SER A 78 8.31 8.10 -15.44
C SER A 78 7.08 9.04 -15.38
N LYS A 79 6.58 9.49 -16.53
CA LYS A 79 5.28 10.19 -16.63
C LYS A 79 4.10 9.36 -16.12
N ARG A 80 4.25 8.04 -15.96
CA ARG A 80 3.23 7.13 -15.43
C ARG A 80 3.31 6.96 -13.91
N SER A 81 4.39 7.40 -13.27
CA SER A 81 4.51 7.37 -11.81
C SER A 81 3.39 8.19 -11.16
N ARG A 82 2.86 7.69 -10.05
CA ARG A 82 1.78 8.30 -9.29
C ARG A 82 2.17 8.31 -7.82
N LEU A 83 1.73 9.35 -7.12
CA LEU A 83 1.64 9.33 -5.67
C LEU A 83 0.21 8.91 -5.31
N ASN A 84 0.07 7.95 -4.41
CA ASN A 84 -1.22 7.56 -3.86
C ASN A 84 -1.16 7.77 -2.35
N ILE A 85 -2.23 8.35 -1.78
CA ILE A 85 -2.36 8.54 -0.33
C ILE A 85 -3.72 7.98 0.08
N ARG A 86 -3.72 6.92 0.89
CA ARG A 86 -4.94 6.31 1.44
C ARG A 86 -5.44 7.16 2.59
N VAL A 87 -6.67 7.66 2.49
CA VAL A 87 -7.26 8.57 3.47
C VAL A 87 -8.74 8.28 3.67
N PRO A 88 -9.32 8.66 4.83
CA PRO A 88 -10.77 8.69 5.00
C PRO A 88 -11.46 9.61 4.00
N GLN A 89 -12.70 9.28 3.63
CA GLN A 89 -13.48 10.00 2.63
C GLN A 89 -13.63 11.49 2.96
N GLU A 90 -13.82 11.82 4.23
CA GLU A 90 -13.95 13.19 4.73
C GLU A 90 -12.69 14.03 4.50
N LYS A 91 -11.52 13.39 4.41
CA LYS A 91 -10.24 14.03 4.16
C LYS A 91 -9.82 14.06 2.70
N LEU A 92 -10.53 13.35 1.82
CA LEU A 92 -10.18 13.21 0.40
C LEU A 92 -10.04 14.56 -0.31
N LYS A 93 -11.03 15.47 -0.14
CA LYS A 93 -11.01 16.79 -0.80
C LYS A 93 -9.84 17.66 -0.30
N GLU A 94 -9.57 17.60 1.01
CA GLU A 94 -8.44 18.31 1.64
C GLU A 94 -7.11 17.79 1.09
N THR A 95 -6.96 16.46 0.96
CA THR A 95 -5.79 15.86 0.32
C THR A 95 -5.65 16.29 -1.13
N GLN A 96 -6.71 16.22 -1.93
CA GLN A 96 -6.71 16.59 -3.36
C GLN A 96 -6.36 18.06 -3.61
N ALA A 97 -6.57 18.95 -2.62
CA ALA A 97 -6.18 20.35 -2.68
C ALA A 97 -4.64 20.56 -2.76
N LEU A 98 -3.83 19.53 -2.52
CA LEU A 98 -2.40 19.56 -2.81
C LEU A 98 -2.08 19.60 -4.31
N SER A 99 -3.06 19.52 -5.20
CA SER A 99 -2.85 19.70 -6.64
C SER A 99 -2.17 21.03 -6.94
N GLY A 100 -1.09 20.98 -7.72
CA GLY A 100 -0.28 22.15 -8.10
C GLY A 100 0.88 22.46 -7.16
N THR A 101 0.92 21.86 -5.96
CA THR A 101 1.99 22.09 -4.98
C THR A 101 3.27 21.33 -5.37
N THR A 102 4.39 21.75 -4.77
CA THR A 102 5.66 21.04 -4.84
C THR A 102 6.03 20.59 -3.44
N LEU A 103 6.18 19.28 -3.26
CA LEU A 103 6.70 18.69 -2.05
C LEU A 103 8.22 18.85 -2.05
N ASP A 104 8.74 19.44 -0.98
CA ASP A 104 10.17 19.60 -0.74
C ASP A 104 10.71 18.44 0.10
N LEU A 105 11.59 17.65 -0.50
CA LEU A 105 12.25 16.48 0.09
C LEU A 105 13.75 16.76 0.33
N GLY A 106 14.14 18.04 0.46
CA GLY A 106 15.53 18.47 0.61
C GLY A 106 16.21 18.63 -0.75
N GLU A 107 17.16 17.75 -1.08
CA GLU A 107 17.83 17.78 -2.39
C GLU A 107 16.91 17.36 -3.54
N TYR A 108 15.74 16.80 -3.21
CA TYR A 108 14.75 16.31 -4.16
C TYR A 108 13.45 17.09 -4.04
N SER A 109 12.66 17.08 -5.11
CA SER A 109 11.32 17.68 -5.09
C SER A 109 10.35 16.91 -5.96
N ILE A 110 9.08 16.91 -5.55
CA ILE A 110 7.99 16.26 -6.27
C ILE A 110 6.90 17.28 -6.53
N LYS A 111 6.69 17.65 -7.79
CA LYS A 111 5.56 18.49 -8.18
C LYS A 111 4.32 17.62 -8.36
N LEU A 112 3.26 17.91 -7.59
CA LEU A 112 1.94 17.31 -7.75
C LEU A 112 1.22 18.05 -8.87
N ILE A 113 1.19 17.49 -10.07
CA ILE A 113 0.70 18.20 -11.27
C ILE A 113 -0.82 18.39 -11.19
N LYS A 114 -1.54 17.33 -10.86
CA LYS A 114 -2.98 17.33 -10.63
C LYS A 114 -3.42 16.07 -9.89
N ALA A 115 -4.48 16.19 -9.10
CA ALA A 115 -5.28 15.08 -8.66
C ALA A 115 -5.93 14.37 -9.86
N LEU A 116 -6.01 13.05 -9.76
CA LEU A 116 -6.77 12.17 -10.64
C LEU A 116 -7.98 11.64 -9.88
N ASP A 117 -8.80 10.83 -10.56
CA ASP A 117 -9.92 10.14 -9.92
C ASP A 117 -9.42 9.33 -8.72
N SER A 118 -10.12 9.46 -7.60
CA SER A 118 -9.84 8.66 -6.42
C SER A 118 -10.17 7.20 -6.69
N LYS A 119 -9.49 6.30 -5.97
CA LYS A 119 -9.74 4.86 -6.09
C LYS A 119 -10.39 4.34 -4.81
N LEU A 120 -11.46 3.58 -5.00
CA LEU A 120 -11.98 2.70 -3.96
C LEU A 120 -11.03 1.52 -3.76
N MET A 121 -11.20 0.84 -2.63
CA MET A 121 -10.57 -0.46 -2.41
C MET A 121 -11.12 -1.48 -3.43
N SER A 122 -10.40 -2.58 -3.63
CA SER A 122 -10.82 -3.65 -4.55
C SER A 122 -11.41 -4.84 -3.79
N ASP A 123 -12.34 -5.56 -4.41
CA ASP A 123 -12.86 -6.84 -3.92
C ASP A 123 -12.04 -8.05 -4.39
N MET A 124 -10.89 -7.85 -5.04
CA MET A 124 -9.98 -8.92 -5.45
C MET A 124 -9.53 -9.74 -4.25
N GLN A 125 -9.54 -11.06 -4.39
CA GLN A 125 -9.28 -12.00 -3.29
C GLN A 125 -7.80 -12.21 -2.97
N ILE A 126 -6.91 -11.51 -3.69
CA ILE A 126 -5.46 -11.52 -3.47
C ILE A 126 -5.00 -10.08 -3.30
N VAL A 127 -4.32 -9.84 -2.19
CA VAL A 127 -3.73 -8.53 -1.90
C VAL A 127 -2.28 -8.71 -1.45
N PHE A 128 -1.48 -7.67 -1.69
CA PHE A 128 -0.06 -7.67 -1.41
C PHE A 128 0.37 -6.36 -0.77
N ALA A 129 1.11 -6.47 0.33
CA ALA A 129 1.84 -5.36 0.93
C ALA A 129 3.32 -5.49 0.56
N LYS A 130 3.88 -4.43 -0.06
CA LYS A 130 5.31 -4.38 -0.41
C LYS A 130 6.20 -4.43 0.82
N ARG A 131 5.72 -3.89 1.94
CA ARG A 131 6.43 -3.77 3.21
C ARG A 131 5.45 -3.95 4.36
N VAL A 132 5.77 -4.84 5.29
CA VAL A 132 5.15 -4.93 6.62
C VAL A 132 6.30 -4.84 7.62
N ALA A 133 6.23 -3.90 8.56
CA ALA A 133 7.29 -3.69 9.55
C ALA A 133 7.44 -4.92 10.46
N CYS A 134 8.68 -5.29 10.76
CA CYS A 134 8.99 -6.44 11.58
C CYS A 134 10.31 -6.25 12.34
N ASP A 135 10.56 -7.12 13.32
CA ASP A 135 11.80 -7.09 14.08
C ASP A 135 13.00 -7.49 13.21
N LYS A 136 14.16 -6.96 13.56
CA LYS A 136 15.43 -7.29 12.91
C LYS A 136 15.72 -8.79 13.02
N GLY A 137 15.99 -9.43 11.88
CA GLY A 137 16.40 -10.84 11.84
C GLY A 137 15.29 -11.83 12.22
N VAL A 138 14.03 -11.40 12.19
CA VAL A 138 12.89 -12.30 12.44
C VAL A 138 12.85 -13.40 11.38
N SER A 139 12.60 -14.65 11.83
CA SER A 139 12.43 -15.76 10.89
C SER A 139 11.19 -15.56 10.02
N GLU A 140 11.11 -16.27 8.91
CA GLU A 140 9.93 -16.21 8.04
C GLU A 140 8.67 -16.70 8.76
N GLU A 141 8.79 -17.79 9.52
CA GLU A 141 7.69 -18.39 10.27
C GLU A 141 7.18 -17.45 11.36
N ALA A 142 8.08 -16.82 12.12
CA ALA A 142 7.71 -15.88 13.17
C ALA A 142 7.04 -14.61 12.61
N PHE A 143 7.49 -14.14 11.44
CA PHE A 143 6.84 -13.05 10.71
C PHE A 143 5.44 -13.42 10.24
N LEU A 144 5.28 -14.62 9.66
CA LEU A 144 3.98 -15.12 9.21
C LEU A 144 3.01 -15.30 10.38
N GLN A 145 3.47 -15.85 11.50
CA GLN A 145 2.65 -16.01 12.70
C GLN A 145 2.19 -14.67 13.27
N THR A 146 3.09 -13.69 13.36
CA THR A 146 2.76 -12.33 13.82
C THR A 146 1.75 -11.67 12.89
N SER A 147 1.97 -11.79 11.57
CA SER A 147 1.06 -11.25 10.55
C SER A 147 -0.31 -11.93 10.62
N PHE A 148 -0.35 -13.24 10.84
CA PHE A 148 -1.58 -14.02 10.99
C PHE A 148 -2.40 -13.55 12.21
N ASN A 149 -1.73 -13.33 13.35
CA ASN A 149 -2.39 -12.82 14.55
C ASN A 149 -3.01 -11.43 14.33
N GLN A 150 -2.32 -10.55 13.60
CA GLN A 150 -2.84 -9.22 13.24
C GLN A 150 -4.04 -9.31 12.29
N LEU A 151 -4.00 -10.22 11.30
CA LEU A 151 -5.15 -10.48 10.42
C LEU A 151 -6.35 -11.02 11.21
N GLN A 152 -6.14 -11.93 12.17
CA GLN A 152 -7.21 -12.42 13.03
C GLN A 152 -7.83 -11.31 13.89
N ALA A 153 -7.02 -10.36 14.38
CA ALA A 153 -7.51 -9.20 15.14
C ALA A 153 -8.44 -8.30 14.29
N LEU A 154 -8.31 -8.33 12.97
CA LEU A 154 -9.22 -7.67 12.01
C LEU A 154 -10.43 -8.54 11.64
N GLY A 155 -10.59 -9.72 12.24
CA GLY A 155 -11.65 -10.67 11.89
C GLY A 155 -11.42 -11.41 10.57
N ILE A 156 -10.19 -11.38 10.05
CA ILE A 156 -9.81 -12.04 8.78
C ILE A 156 -9.21 -13.41 9.09
N GLN A 157 -9.70 -14.44 8.38
CA GLN A 157 -9.13 -15.78 8.45
C GLN A 157 -8.41 -16.11 7.14
N PRO A 158 -7.12 -15.73 7.00
CA PRO A 158 -6.40 -15.92 5.75
C PRO A 158 -6.18 -17.42 5.50
N LYS A 159 -6.55 -17.90 4.31
CA LYS A 159 -6.32 -19.30 3.91
C LYS A 159 -4.90 -19.52 3.37
N LYS A 160 -4.31 -18.48 2.78
CA LYS A 160 -2.99 -18.51 2.17
C LYS A 160 -2.26 -17.21 2.47
N MET A 161 -1.05 -17.35 3.01
CA MET A 161 -0.12 -16.25 3.24
C MET A 161 1.25 -16.65 2.69
N MET A 162 1.95 -15.68 2.10
CA MET A 162 3.30 -15.88 1.59
C MET A 162 4.14 -14.67 1.95
N ALA A 163 5.19 -14.92 2.73
CA ALA A 163 6.22 -13.93 2.98
C ALA A 163 7.13 -13.83 1.74
N GLY A 164 7.66 -12.64 1.48
CA GLY A 164 8.54 -12.41 0.34
C GLY A 164 9.80 -11.65 0.74
N LEU A 165 10.18 -10.71 -0.12
CA LEU A 165 11.44 -9.98 0.01
C LEU A 165 11.53 -9.18 1.31
N GLU A 166 12.70 -9.22 1.92
CA GLU A 166 13.11 -8.33 2.99
C GLU A 166 13.60 -6.99 2.42
N ARG A 167 13.24 -5.90 3.08
CA ARG A 167 13.65 -4.54 2.72
C ARG A 167 13.80 -3.71 3.99
N ASN A 168 14.55 -2.62 3.88
CA ASN A 168 14.74 -1.66 4.96
C ASN A 168 14.16 -0.30 4.56
N ILE A 169 13.82 0.49 5.57
CA ILE A 169 13.54 1.93 5.46
C ILE A 169 14.47 2.63 6.43
N GLU A 170 15.33 3.50 5.92
CA GLU A 170 16.23 4.30 6.74
C GLU A 170 15.49 5.53 7.27
N THR A 171 15.58 5.74 8.57
CA THR A 171 15.06 6.92 9.25
C THR A 171 16.13 7.50 10.18
N PRO A 172 16.03 8.78 10.57
CA PRO A 172 16.94 9.36 11.57
C PRO A 172 16.94 8.64 12.92
N ASN A 173 15.86 7.91 13.24
CA ASN A 173 15.71 7.17 14.50
C ASN A 173 16.22 5.72 14.39
N GLY A 174 16.72 5.32 13.23
CA GLY A 174 17.20 3.97 12.93
C GLY A 174 16.48 3.31 11.77
N THR A 175 16.96 2.12 11.43
CA THR A 175 16.44 1.31 10.33
C THR A 175 15.18 0.57 10.73
N ILE A 176 14.13 0.69 9.92
CA ILE A 176 12.91 -0.12 10.04
C ILE A 176 13.05 -1.31 9.10
N HIS A 177 13.05 -2.52 9.67
CA HIS A 177 13.07 -3.76 8.91
C HIS A 177 11.67 -4.12 8.46
N THR A 178 11.56 -4.60 7.23
CA THR A 178 10.27 -4.93 6.63
C THR A 178 10.37 -6.20 5.80
N ARG A 179 9.26 -6.92 5.69
CA ARG A 179 9.12 -8.03 4.74
C ARG A 179 7.82 -7.87 3.95
N SER A 180 7.84 -8.21 2.66
CA SER A 180 6.62 -8.18 1.86
C SER A 180 5.69 -9.34 2.23
N LEU A 181 4.38 -9.13 2.14
CA LEU A 181 3.37 -10.14 2.46
C LEU A 181 2.29 -10.19 1.39
N MET A 182 2.05 -11.38 0.84
CA MET A 182 0.87 -11.69 0.05
C MET A 182 -0.15 -12.43 0.91
N VAL A 183 -1.42 -12.05 0.78
CA VAL A 183 -2.55 -12.77 1.36
C VAL A 183 -3.53 -13.11 0.24
N ALA A 184 -3.94 -14.36 0.15
CA ALA A 184 -4.77 -14.86 -0.94
C ALA A 184 -5.97 -15.67 -0.43
N SER A 185 -6.94 -15.85 -1.32
CA SER A 185 -8.21 -16.54 -1.05
C SER A 185 -9.03 -15.87 0.06
N LEU A 186 -9.01 -14.53 0.08
CA LEU A 186 -9.83 -13.71 0.97
C LEU A 186 -11.27 -13.62 0.47
N ARG A 187 -12.23 -13.55 1.40
CA ARG A 187 -13.58 -13.08 1.05
C ARG A 187 -13.50 -11.61 0.60
N LYS A 188 -14.43 -11.17 -0.25
CA LYS A 188 -14.49 -9.79 -0.76
C LYS A 188 -14.41 -8.74 0.36
N ALA A 189 -15.21 -8.92 1.41
CA ALA A 189 -15.22 -8.04 2.58
C ALA A 189 -13.90 -8.05 3.37
N GLU A 190 -13.25 -9.22 3.51
CA GLU A 190 -11.94 -9.32 4.18
C GLU A 190 -10.85 -8.61 3.38
N SER A 191 -10.88 -8.73 2.05
CA SER A 191 -9.94 -8.03 1.17
C SER A 191 -10.07 -6.52 1.29
N VAL A 192 -11.30 -6.01 1.28
CA VAL A 192 -11.56 -4.57 1.48
C VAL A 192 -11.08 -4.14 2.87
N THR A 193 -11.47 -4.87 3.92
CA THR A 193 -11.07 -4.58 5.31
C THR A 193 -9.55 -4.51 5.45
N LEU A 194 -8.83 -5.47 4.85
CA LEU A 194 -7.37 -5.49 4.89
C LEU A 194 -6.73 -4.31 4.15
N GLN A 195 -7.31 -3.90 3.01
CA GLN A 195 -6.83 -2.71 2.32
C GLN A 195 -7.10 -1.44 3.14
N GLU A 196 -8.28 -1.28 3.72
CA GLU A 196 -8.61 -0.11 4.54
C GLU A 196 -7.70 -0.02 5.78
N GLN A 197 -7.61 -1.11 6.56
CA GLN A 197 -6.98 -1.11 7.88
C GLN A 197 -5.49 -1.40 7.84
N GLY A 198 -5.02 -2.22 6.90
CA GLY A 198 -3.66 -2.74 6.85
C GLY A 198 -3.25 -3.53 8.10
N ILE A 199 -1.96 -3.86 8.20
CA ILE A 199 -1.39 -4.49 9.39
C ILE A 199 -0.01 -3.89 9.70
N GLY A 200 0.39 -3.94 10.96
CA GLY A 200 1.68 -3.42 11.42
C GLY A 200 1.75 -1.89 11.47
N GLU A 201 2.93 -1.41 11.85
CA GLU A 201 3.18 0.01 12.09
C GLU A 201 3.69 0.75 10.85
N HIS A 202 3.85 2.07 10.97
CA HIS A 202 4.52 2.93 9.98
C HIS A 202 3.80 3.06 8.62
N ARG A 203 2.47 3.13 8.62
CA ARG A 203 1.64 3.33 7.41
C ARG A 203 1.98 4.59 6.61
N LEU A 204 2.39 5.66 7.30
CA LEU A 204 2.87 6.89 6.66
C LEU A 204 4.24 6.73 5.98
N LEU A 205 4.93 5.61 6.19
CA LEU A 205 6.14 5.23 5.46
C LEU A 205 5.85 4.15 4.41
N GLY A 206 4.59 3.78 4.18
CA GLY A 206 4.18 2.77 3.21
C GLY A 206 4.21 1.33 3.73
N CYS A 207 4.37 1.13 5.03
CA CYS A 207 4.26 -0.18 5.66
C CYS A 207 2.80 -0.57 5.89
N GLY A 208 2.49 -1.87 5.78
CA GLY A 208 1.16 -2.38 6.08
C GLY A 208 0.08 -2.04 5.07
N LEU A 209 0.43 -1.39 3.95
CA LEU A 209 -0.51 -0.98 2.93
C LEU A 209 -0.68 -2.07 1.86
N PHE A 210 -1.88 -2.62 1.77
CA PHE A 210 -2.20 -3.67 0.81
C PHE A 210 -2.77 -3.10 -0.48
N LEU A 211 -2.31 -3.65 -1.61
CA LEU A 211 -2.81 -3.40 -2.95
C LEU A 211 -3.33 -4.70 -3.58
N PRO A 212 -4.42 -4.65 -4.35
CA PRO A 212 -4.96 -5.82 -5.02
C PRO A 212 -4.00 -6.36 -6.07
N GLN A 213 -3.92 -7.68 -6.18
CA GLN A 213 -3.14 -8.39 -7.19
C GLN A 213 -4.08 -9.20 -8.08
N LYS A 214 -3.78 -9.21 -9.38
CA LYS A 214 -4.47 -10.10 -10.30
C LYS A 214 -4.10 -11.54 -9.93
N GLY A 215 -5.10 -12.36 -9.67
CA GLY A 215 -4.91 -13.79 -9.53
C GLY A 215 -4.49 -14.44 -10.84
N ILE A 216 -3.79 -15.56 -10.73
CA ILE A 216 -3.65 -16.52 -11.81
C ILE A 216 -4.83 -17.47 -11.66
N GLU A 217 -6.05 -17.00 -11.95
CA GLU A 217 -7.13 -17.95 -12.16
C GLU A 217 -6.76 -18.73 -13.41
N SER A 218 -6.63 -20.05 -13.26
CA SER A 218 -6.45 -20.94 -14.39
C SER A 218 -7.58 -20.65 -15.38
N VAL A 219 -7.23 -20.15 -16.56
CA VAL A 219 -8.17 -20.08 -17.68
C VAL A 219 -8.60 -21.52 -17.90
N ASN A 220 -9.79 -21.89 -17.43
CA ASN A 220 -10.36 -23.19 -17.77
C ASN A 220 -10.41 -23.21 -19.30
N ALA A 221 -9.62 -24.09 -19.90
CA ALA A 221 -9.70 -24.34 -21.33
C ALA A 221 -11.13 -24.77 -21.63
N VAL A 222 -11.85 -23.93 -22.38
CA VAL A 222 -13.12 -24.27 -23.01
C VAL A 222 -12.84 -25.14 -24.22
#